data_AF-A0A412YIY8-F1
#
_entry.id   AF-A0A412YIY8-F1
#
_cell.length_a   1.000
_cell.length_b   1.000
_cell.length_c   1.000
_cell.angle_alpha   90.00
_cell.angle_beta   90.00
_cell.angle_gamma   90.00
#
_symmetry.space_group_name_H-M   'P 1'
#
loop_
_entity.id
_entity.type
_entity.pdbx_description
1 polymer ?
#
loop_
_entity_poly.entity_id
_entity_poly.type
_entity_poly.pdbx_seq_one_letter_code
_entity_poly.pdbx_strand_id
1 'polypeptide(L)'
;CSNVIYEDGTAKCLLTGEGYVSLDDREYHYYLKDHQGNNRVLVNKNGGVEEINHYYPFGGVFASEENVQPYKYNGKELDTKKGLNWYDYGAREYDAALGVFTTLDPSSEKYYSTSPYAYCGGNPINRIDPTGADWYRDEYGNYHWVKAGTNVTEGWTPLSPIHL
;
A
#
# COMPACT_ATOMS: atom_id res chain seq x y z
N CYS A 1 -7.78 12.29 -1.30
CA CYS A 1 -6.84 12.97 -0.37
C CYS A 1 -5.90 13.85 -1.18
N SER A 2 -5.40 14.94 -0.58
CA SER A 2 -4.30 15.72 -1.16
C SER A 2 -3.04 14.84 -1.24
N ASN A 3 -2.20 15.04 -2.25
CA ASN A 3 -0.95 14.32 -2.44
C ASN A 3 0.24 15.00 -1.73
N VAL A 4 -0.01 15.96 -0.85
CA VAL A 4 1.02 16.67 -0.07
C VAL A 4 1.03 16.13 1.36
N ILE A 5 2.23 15.75 1.83
CA ILE A 5 2.49 15.35 3.20
C ILE A 5 2.97 16.56 4.00
N TYR A 6 2.36 16.76 5.17
CA TYR A 6 2.69 17.83 6.09
C TYR A 6 3.23 17.26 7.39
N GLU A 7 4.31 17.85 7.88
CA GLU A 7 4.85 17.58 9.22
C GLU A 7 4.83 18.89 10.00
N ASP A 8 4.20 18.89 11.18
CA ASP A 8 4.05 20.06 12.05
C ASP A 8 3.54 21.33 11.33
N GLY A 9 2.62 21.14 10.36
CA GLY A 9 2.02 22.23 9.58
C GLY A 9 2.87 22.73 8.40
N THR A 10 4.05 22.14 8.16
CA THR A 10 4.92 22.47 7.04
C THR A 10 4.83 21.38 5.97
N ALA A 11 4.68 21.78 4.70
CA ALA A 11 4.68 20.83 3.59
C ALA A 11 6.08 20.24 3.40
N LYS A 12 6.19 18.91 3.44
CA LYS A 12 7.46 18.18 3.35
C LYS A 12 7.65 17.44 2.04
N CYS A 13 6.62 16.71 1.61
CA CYS A 13 6.71 15.88 0.41
C CYS A 13 5.47 16.05 -0.46
N LEU A 14 5.67 15.99 -1.77
CA LEU A 14 4.59 15.83 -2.75
C LEU A 14 4.68 14.42 -3.33
N LEU A 15 3.71 13.57 -3.01
CA LEU A 15 3.62 12.22 -3.54
C LEU A 15 3.12 12.21 -4.98
N THR A 16 3.63 11.25 -5.74
CA THR A 16 3.25 10.97 -7.12
C THR A 16 3.09 9.46 -7.31
N GLY A 17 2.59 9.04 -8.48
CA GLY A 17 2.51 7.61 -8.81
C GLY A 17 3.85 6.91 -8.70
N GLU A 18 4.92 7.53 -9.17
CA GLU A 18 6.23 6.88 -9.37
C GLU A 18 7.29 7.25 -8.33
N GLY A 19 6.93 7.98 -7.28
CA GLY A 19 7.91 8.58 -6.40
C GLY A 19 7.36 9.74 -5.58
N TYR A 20 8.25 10.61 -5.13
CA TYR A 20 7.88 11.86 -4.48
C TYR A 20 8.89 12.97 -4.76
N VAL A 21 8.42 14.21 -4.63
CA VAL A 21 9.28 15.38 -4.56
C VAL A 21 9.48 15.75 -3.09
N SER A 22 10.72 15.78 -2.63
CA SER A 22 11.09 16.38 -1.35
C SER A 22 11.05 17.90 -1.51
N LEU A 23 10.29 18.59 -0.67
CA LEU A 23 10.11 20.04 -0.77
C LEU A 23 11.21 20.82 -0.05
N ASP A 24 11.98 20.16 0.82
CA ASP A 24 13.13 20.75 1.52
C ASP A 24 14.31 20.96 0.55
N ASP A 25 14.63 19.96 -0.27
CA ASP A 25 15.74 19.99 -1.25
C ASP A 25 15.27 20.25 -2.70
N ARG A 26 13.96 20.10 -2.97
CA ARG A 26 13.32 20.23 -4.29
C ARG A 26 13.78 19.16 -5.29
N GLU A 27 14.11 17.98 -4.79
CA GLU A 27 14.54 16.83 -5.58
C GLU A 27 13.43 15.80 -5.74
N TYR A 28 13.44 15.12 -6.89
CA TYR A 28 12.55 14.00 -7.15
C TYR A 28 13.26 12.68 -6.81
N HIS A 29 12.57 11.83 -6.07
CA HIS A 29 13.00 10.49 -5.70
C HIS A 29 12.04 9.47 -6.31
N TYR A 30 12.60 8.47 -7.00
CA TYR A 30 11.85 7.49 -7.78
C TYR A 30 11.75 6.17 -7.03
N TYR A 31 10.55 5.59 -7.05
CA TYR A 31 10.29 4.24 -6.57
C TYR A 31 10.49 3.23 -7.69
N LEU A 32 11.38 2.26 -7.47
CA LEU A 32 11.45 1.05 -8.30
C LEU A 32 10.60 -0.02 -7.64
N LYS A 33 9.47 -0.34 -8.28
CA LYS A 33 8.46 -1.24 -7.72
C LYS A 33 8.52 -2.64 -8.34
N ASP A 34 8.07 -3.63 -7.58
CA ASP A 34 7.81 -4.97 -8.12
C ASP A 34 6.41 -5.07 -8.77
N HIS A 35 6.04 -6.28 -9.23
CA HIS A 35 4.76 -6.51 -9.91
C HIS A 35 3.53 -6.26 -9.03
N GLN A 36 3.71 -6.17 -7.71
CA GLN A 36 2.64 -5.89 -6.74
C GLN A 36 2.62 -4.42 -6.33
N GLY A 37 3.50 -3.60 -6.90
CA GLY A 37 3.64 -2.20 -6.52
C GLY A 37 4.38 -1.99 -5.20
N ASN A 38 5.09 -3.00 -4.67
CA ASN A 38 5.90 -2.81 -3.47
C ASN A 38 7.13 -1.98 -3.82
N ASN A 39 7.47 -0.97 -3.01
CA ASN A 39 8.66 -0.16 -3.23
C ASN A 39 9.93 -0.95 -2.86
N ARG A 40 10.67 -1.44 -3.86
CA ARG A 40 11.87 -2.27 -3.64
C ARG A 40 13.13 -1.44 -3.51
N VAL A 41 13.23 -0.35 -4.27
CA VAL A 41 14.41 0.52 -4.27
C VAL A 41 13.96 1.97 -4.42
N LEU A 42 14.48 2.84 -3.58
CA LEU A 42 14.41 4.28 -3.76
C LEU A 42 15.69 4.76 -4.46
N VAL A 43 15.53 5.53 -5.53
CA VAL A 43 16.66 6.16 -6.23
C VAL A 43 16.45 7.66 -6.36
N ASN A 44 17.52 8.44 -6.16
CA ASN A 44 17.49 9.86 -6.44
C ASN A 44 17.49 10.16 -7.94
N LYS A 45 17.26 11.43 -8.29
CA LYS A 45 17.31 11.93 -9.67
C LYS A 45 18.58 11.64 -10.46
N ASN A 46 19.69 11.35 -9.80
CA ASN A 46 20.97 11.06 -10.43
C ASN A 46 21.20 9.54 -10.60
N GLY A 47 20.23 8.70 -10.19
CA GLY A 47 20.32 7.24 -10.22
C GLY A 47 21.10 6.62 -9.06
N GLY A 48 21.42 7.40 -8.03
CA GLY A 48 22.00 6.88 -6.79
C GLY A 48 20.94 6.16 -5.96
N VAL A 49 21.27 4.98 -5.45
CA VAL A 49 20.39 4.21 -4.55
C VAL A 49 20.39 4.85 -3.17
N GLU A 50 19.20 5.07 -2.63
CA GLU A 50 18.98 5.70 -1.32
C GLU A 50 18.35 4.75 -0.30
N GLU A 51 17.58 3.76 -0.76
CA GLU A 51 16.93 2.78 0.11
C GLU A 51 16.69 1.48 -0.66
N ILE A 52 16.82 0.33 0.01
CA ILE A 52 16.44 -0.98 -0.54
C ILE A 52 15.53 -1.70 0.47
N ASN A 53 14.45 -2.32 -0.02
CA ASN A 53 13.58 -3.15 0.80
C ASN A 53 13.28 -4.49 0.13
N HIS A 54 13.29 -5.54 0.95
CA HIS A 54 12.90 -6.88 0.56
C HIS A 54 11.79 -7.40 1.48
N TYR A 55 10.68 -7.82 0.87
CA TYR A 55 9.47 -8.25 1.56
C TYR A 55 9.23 -9.75 1.42
N TYR A 56 8.78 -10.37 2.51
CA TYR A 56 8.06 -11.62 2.48
C TYR A 56 6.73 -11.45 1.73
N PRO A 57 6.07 -12.55 1.32
CA PRO A 57 4.80 -12.49 0.60
C PRO A 57 3.72 -11.65 1.27
N PHE A 58 3.69 -11.61 2.61
CA PHE A 58 2.72 -10.82 3.39
C PHE A 58 3.21 -9.41 3.75
N GLY A 59 4.32 -8.94 3.20
CA GLY A 59 4.80 -7.57 3.38
C GLY A 59 5.74 -7.33 4.55
N GLY A 60 6.06 -8.37 5.34
CA GLY A 60 7.09 -8.29 6.37
C GLY A 60 8.46 -8.06 5.73
N VAL A 61 9.21 -7.06 6.20
CA VAL A 61 10.56 -6.77 5.70
C VAL A 61 11.54 -7.81 6.24
N PHE A 62 12.27 -8.50 5.37
CA PHE A 62 13.28 -9.50 5.76
C PHE A 62 14.72 -9.03 5.55
N ALA A 63 14.91 -8.03 4.70
CA ALA A 63 16.18 -7.34 4.52
C ALA A 63 15.89 -5.93 4.02
N SER A 64 16.64 -4.95 4.51
CA SER A 64 16.55 -3.56 4.06
C SER A 64 17.89 -2.86 4.22
N GLU A 65 18.12 -1.85 3.39
CA GLU A 65 19.23 -0.91 3.50
C GLU A 65 18.65 0.49 3.58
N GLU A 66 19.08 1.23 4.62
CA GLU A 66 18.53 2.55 4.98
C GLU A 66 17.03 2.56 5.32
N ASN A 67 16.54 3.68 5.84
CA ASN A 67 15.12 3.93 6.07
C ASN A 67 14.83 5.42 5.90
N VAL A 68 14.64 5.83 4.65
CA VAL A 68 14.55 7.23 4.21
C VAL A 68 13.10 7.71 4.23
N GLN A 69 12.14 6.85 3.88
CA GLN A 69 10.74 7.24 3.70
C GLN A 69 9.77 6.13 4.17
N PRO A 70 8.53 6.43 4.59
CA PRO A 70 7.66 5.45 5.25
C PRO A 70 6.80 4.57 4.31
N TYR A 71 6.67 4.88 3.02
CA TYR A 71 5.89 4.11 2.03
C TYR A 71 6.65 2.88 1.53
N LYS A 72 6.19 1.68 1.93
CA LYS A 72 6.91 0.42 1.65
C LYS A 72 6.05 -0.57 0.83
N TYR A 73 5.39 -1.50 1.51
CA TYR A 73 4.63 -2.59 0.92
C TYR A 73 3.31 -2.08 0.30
N ASN A 74 3.02 -2.48 -0.94
CA ASN A 74 1.94 -1.95 -1.78
C ASN A 74 1.83 -0.41 -1.83
N GLY A 75 2.93 0.30 -1.59
CA GLY A 75 2.94 1.77 -1.48
C GLY A 75 2.19 2.30 -0.25
N LYS A 76 1.93 1.47 0.75
CA LYS A 76 1.31 1.85 2.03
C LYS A 76 2.34 2.37 3.02
N GLU A 77 1.91 3.34 3.81
CA GLU A 77 2.72 3.92 4.87
C GLU A 77 2.93 2.90 5.98
N LEU A 78 4.18 2.64 6.35
CA LEU A 78 4.54 1.82 7.49
C LEU A 78 4.64 2.69 8.74
N ASP A 79 3.67 2.58 9.63
CA ASP A 79 3.71 3.20 10.95
C ASP A 79 4.49 2.30 11.94
N THR A 80 5.70 2.74 12.28
CA THR A 80 6.57 2.06 13.26
C THR A 80 6.36 2.56 14.68
N LYS A 81 5.37 3.44 14.95
CA LYS A 81 5.11 3.97 16.29
C LYS A 81 4.86 2.83 17.27
N LYS A 82 5.46 2.97 18.45
CA LYS A 82 5.35 2.01 19.56
C LYS A 82 5.80 0.58 19.20
N GLY A 83 6.50 0.39 18.08
CA GLY A 83 7.06 -0.90 17.65
C GLY A 83 6.06 -1.87 17.03
N LEU A 84 4.86 -1.40 16.65
CA LEU A 84 3.83 -2.27 16.06
C LEU A 84 4.12 -2.61 14.58
N ASN A 85 4.77 -1.70 13.85
CA ASN A 85 5.15 -1.88 12.44
C ASN A 85 3.94 -2.29 11.57
N TRP A 86 2.90 -1.47 11.62
CA TRP A 86 1.67 -1.69 10.87
C TRP A 86 1.59 -0.81 9.63
N TYR A 87 0.95 -1.34 8.60
CA TYR A 87 0.70 -0.60 7.37
C TYR A 87 -0.68 0.05 7.41
N ASP A 88 -0.73 1.35 7.14
CA ASP A 88 -1.99 2.07 7.00
C ASP A 88 -2.56 1.82 5.60
N TYR A 89 -3.62 1.02 5.53
CA TYR A 89 -4.35 0.77 4.28
C TYR A 89 -5.50 1.75 4.03
N GLY A 90 -5.80 2.63 4.98
CA GLY A 90 -6.86 3.63 4.95
C GLY A 90 -8.02 3.25 5.87
N ALA A 91 -8.72 2.15 5.56
CA ALA A 91 -9.84 1.70 6.39
C ALA A 91 -9.40 0.82 7.58
N ARG A 92 -8.24 0.18 7.48
CA ARG A 92 -7.70 -0.73 8.50
C ARG A 92 -6.18 -0.63 8.56
N GLU A 93 -5.64 -0.86 9.75
CA GLU A 93 -4.21 -1.11 9.94
C GLU A 93 -3.91 -2.59 9.67
N TYR A 94 -2.81 -2.85 8.97
CA TYR A 94 -2.39 -4.19 8.57
C TYR A 94 -1.11 -4.60 9.28
N ASP A 95 -1.16 -5.74 9.98
CA ASP A 95 0.00 -6.35 10.60
C ASP A 95 0.65 -7.33 9.62
N ALA A 96 1.77 -6.92 9.04
CA ALA A 96 2.48 -7.74 8.06
C ALA A 96 3.27 -8.90 8.68
N ALA A 97 3.55 -8.87 9.99
CA ALA A 97 4.20 -9.97 10.69
C ALA A 97 3.21 -11.13 10.90
N LEU A 98 1.95 -10.81 11.18
CA LEU A 98 0.87 -11.79 11.32
C LEU A 98 0.15 -12.11 10.00
N GLY A 99 0.23 -11.22 9.01
CA GLY A 99 -0.46 -11.37 7.73
C GLY A 99 -1.97 -11.10 7.80
N VAL A 100 -2.41 -10.27 8.75
CA VAL A 100 -3.83 -9.99 9.02
C VAL A 100 -4.08 -8.50 9.27
N PHE A 101 -5.32 -8.07 9.04
CA PHE A 101 -5.78 -6.76 9.51
C PHE A 101 -6.03 -6.78 11.03
N THR A 102 -5.80 -5.63 11.66
CA THR A 102 -5.96 -5.48 13.11
C THR A 102 -7.42 -5.28 13.54
N THR A 103 -8.28 -4.88 12.61
CA THR A 103 -9.70 -4.61 12.84
C THR A 103 -10.58 -5.40 11.89
N LEU A 104 -11.86 -5.55 12.27
CA LEU A 104 -12.86 -6.25 11.46
C LEU A 104 -13.05 -5.54 10.12
N ASP A 105 -13.16 -6.32 9.06
CA ASP A 105 -13.52 -5.81 7.74
C ASP A 105 -14.89 -5.11 7.77
N PRO A 106 -14.99 -3.84 7.38
CA PRO A 106 -16.26 -3.13 7.20
C PRO A 106 -17.23 -3.87 6.27
N SER A 107 -16.68 -4.71 5.40
CA SER A 107 -17.40 -5.42 4.36
C SER A 107 -17.57 -6.91 4.64
N SER A 108 -17.20 -7.37 5.84
CA SER A 108 -17.23 -8.79 6.23
C SER A 108 -18.58 -9.47 6.00
N GLU A 109 -19.69 -8.74 6.11
CA GLU A 109 -21.04 -9.28 5.85
C GLU A 109 -21.27 -9.70 4.38
N LYS A 110 -20.41 -9.27 3.45
CA LYS A 110 -20.50 -9.65 2.04
C LYS A 110 -19.89 -11.02 1.74
N TYR A 111 -19.08 -11.59 2.64
CA TYR A 111 -18.40 -12.87 2.44
C TYR A 111 -18.19 -13.63 3.76
N TYR A 112 -19.05 -14.60 4.03
CA TYR A 112 -18.99 -15.39 5.27
C TYR A 112 -17.93 -16.50 5.27
N SER A 113 -17.41 -16.88 4.10
CA SER A 113 -16.46 -17.99 3.95
C SER A 113 -15.00 -17.63 4.29
N THR A 114 -14.72 -16.36 4.53
CA THR A 114 -13.37 -15.85 4.79
C THR A 114 -13.33 -15.15 6.14
N SER A 115 -12.21 -15.24 6.85
CA SER A 115 -12.04 -14.51 8.11
C SER A 115 -12.18 -12.99 7.88
N PRO A 116 -12.89 -12.25 8.76
CA PRO A 116 -13.03 -10.80 8.66
C PRO A 116 -11.74 -10.03 8.91
N TYR A 117 -10.64 -10.72 9.24
CA TYR A 117 -9.31 -10.15 9.41
C TYR A 117 -8.34 -10.56 8.29
N ALA A 118 -8.77 -11.41 7.36
CA ALA A 118 -7.88 -11.96 6.35
C ALA A 118 -7.43 -10.89 5.36
N TYR A 119 -6.12 -10.76 5.18
CA TYR A 119 -5.56 -9.99 4.08
C TYR A 119 -5.62 -10.81 2.79
N CYS A 120 -6.19 -10.23 1.72
CA CYS A 120 -6.24 -10.81 0.37
C CYS A 120 -6.84 -12.24 0.28
N GLY A 121 -7.62 -12.66 1.29
CA GLY A 121 -8.08 -14.05 1.40
C GLY A 121 -6.94 -15.07 1.46
N GLY A 122 -5.79 -14.69 2.03
CA GLY A 122 -4.62 -15.57 2.20
C GLY A 122 -3.75 -15.75 0.95
N ASN A 123 -3.99 -15.00 -0.13
CA ASN A 123 -3.19 -15.06 -1.36
C ASN A 123 -2.56 -13.70 -1.70
N PRO A 124 -1.60 -13.22 -0.90
CA PRO A 124 -1.05 -11.88 -1.02
C PRO A 124 -0.13 -11.73 -2.23
N ILE A 125 0.32 -12.82 -2.88
CA ILE A 125 1.19 -12.77 -4.08
C ILE A 125 0.41 -12.35 -5.33
N ASN A 126 -0.87 -12.70 -5.39
CA ASN A 126 -1.71 -12.53 -6.59
C ASN A 126 -2.81 -11.47 -6.42
N ARG A 127 -2.97 -10.92 -5.21
CA ARG A 127 -4.05 -10.01 -4.86
C ARG A 127 -3.50 -8.89 -4.00
N ILE A 128 -4.17 -7.74 -4.06
CA ILE A 128 -3.87 -6.57 -3.25
C ILE A 128 -5.22 -6.06 -2.72
N ASP A 129 -5.26 -5.66 -1.45
CA ASP A 129 -6.37 -4.88 -0.89
C ASP A 129 -5.95 -3.39 -0.93
N PRO A 130 -6.40 -2.57 -1.88
CA PRO A 130 -5.93 -1.20 -2.05
C PRO A 130 -6.40 -0.24 -0.95
N THR A 131 -7.45 -0.57 -0.20
CA THR A 131 -8.09 0.38 0.73
C THR A 131 -8.27 -0.17 2.14
N GLY A 132 -7.96 -1.44 2.35
CA GLY A 132 -8.18 -2.11 3.61
C GLY A 132 -9.65 -2.31 3.90
N ALA A 133 -10.54 -2.32 2.91
CA ALA A 133 -11.96 -2.64 3.10
C ALA A 133 -12.58 -3.33 1.89
N ASP A 134 -11.73 -3.74 0.94
CA ASP A 134 -12.18 -3.82 -0.44
C ASP A 134 -12.79 -5.18 -0.80
N TRP A 135 -14.03 -5.10 -1.27
CA TRP A 135 -14.69 -6.06 -2.13
C TRP A 135 -15.21 -5.28 -3.33
N TYR A 136 -15.25 -5.94 -4.48
CA TYR A 136 -15.74 -5.32 -5.70
C TYR A 136 -16.74 -6.21 -6.39
N ARG A 137 -17.72 -5.61 -7.06
CA ARG A 137 -18.62 -6.35 -7.94
C ARG A 137 -18.11 -6.26 -9.37
N ASP A 138 -17.98 -7.40 -10.05
CA ASP A 138 -17.74 -7.44 -11.49
C ASP A 138 -19.01 -7.14 -12.29
N GLU A 139 -18.85 -7.05 -13.62
CA GLU A 139 -19.95 -6.84 -14.58
C GLU A 139 -21.00 -7.98 -14.57
N TYR A 140 -20.67 -9.14 -13.99
CA TYR A 140 -21.53 -10.31 -13.88
C TYR A 140 -22.23 -10.42 -12.51
N GLY A 141 -22.00 -9.46 -11.59
CA GLY A 141 -22.62 -9.45 -10.26
C GLY A 141 -21.86 -10.23 -9.18
N ASN A 142 -20.68 -10.77 -9.48
CA ASN A 142 -19.86 -11.54 -8.55
C ASN A 142 -18.98 -10.63 -7.69
N TYR A 143 -18.83 -11.01 -6.41
CA TYR A 143 -17.97 -10.31 -5.47
C TYR A 143 -16.54 -10.87 -5.55
N HIS A 144 -15.56 -10.00 -5.82
CA HIS A 144 -14.16 -10.36 -5.98
C HIS A 144 -13.22 -9.46 -5.17
N TRP A 145 -11.98 -9.93 -5.04
CA TRP A 145 -10.82 -9.13 -4.63
C TRP A 145 -10.12 -8.60 -5.90
N VAL A 146 -9.55 -7.41 -5.87
CA VAL A 146 -8.86 -6.82 -7.04
C VAL A 146 -7.54 -7.53 -7.27
N LYS A 147 -7.31 -7.93 -8.52
CA LYS A 147 -5.98 -8.20 -9.06
C LYS A 147 -5.47 -6.91 -9.69
N ALA A 148 -4.17 -6.64 -9.60
CA ALA A 148 -3.57 -5.51 -10.31
C ALA A 148 -4.01 -5.51 -11.79
N GLY A 149 -4.56 -4.39 -12.28
CA GLY A 149 -5.03 -4.24 -13.67
C GLY A 149 -6.44 -4.75 -14.01
N THR A 150 -7.32 -5.01 -13.03
CA THR A 150 -8.71 -5.45 -13.30
C THR A 150 -9.66 -4.26 -13.48
N ASN A 151 -10.56 -4.32 -14.45
CA ASN A 151 -11.66 -3.35 -14.61
C ASN A 151 -12.76 -3.63 -13.58
N VAL A 152 -13.00 -2.68 -12.68
CA VAL A 152 -13.96 -2.79 -11.58
C VAL A 152 -15.16 -1.88 -11.83
N THR A 153 -16.39 -2.39 -11.61
CA THR A 153 -17.62 -1.64 -11.86
C THR A 153 -18.25 -1.00 -10.61
N GLU A 154 -18.08 -1.57 -9.41
CA GLU A 154 -18.57 -1.02 -8.12
C GLU A 154 -17.62 -1.41 -6.96
N GLY A 155 -17.39 -0.50 -6.01
CA GLY A 155 -16.56 -0.70 -4.80
C GLY A 155 -16.63 0.52 -3.86
N TRP A 156 -16.10 0.39 -2.64
CA TRP A 156 -16.14 1.47 -1.62
C TRP A 156 -15.20 2.65 -1.91
N THR A 157 -14.37 2.53 -2.95
CA THR A 157 -13.50 3.59 -3.43
C THR A 157 -13.85 3.90 -4.88
N PRO A 158 -14.10 5.17 -5.25
CA PRO A 158 -14.14 5.53 -6.65
C PRO A 158 -12.77 5.25 -7.25
N LEU A 159 -12.66 4.16 -8.00
CA LEU A 159 -11.47 3.83 -8.77
C LEU A 159 -11.42 4.78 -9.97
N SER A 160 -10.96 6.01 -9.76
CA SER A 160 -10.26 6.67 -10.85
C SER A 160 -9.04 5.81 -11.20
N PRO A 161 -8.70 5.68 -12.49
CA PRO A 161 -7.66 4.76 -12.91
C PRO A 161 -6.39 5.08 -12.12
N ILE A 162 -5.85 4.07 -11.43
CA ILE A 162 -4.46 4.06 -11.01
C ILE A 162 -3.69 4.18 -12.32
N HIS A 163 -3.34 5.40 -12.69
CA HIS A 163 -2.29 5.61 -13.67
C HIS A 163 -1.03 5.13 -12.97
N LEU A 164 -0.48 4.05 -13.55
CA LEU A 164 0.87 3.57 -13.32
C LEU A 164 1.82 4.77 -13.23
#